data_AF-A0A527XLS9-F1
#
_entry.id   AF-A0A527XLS9-F1
#
_cell.length_a   1.000
_cell.length_b   1.000
_cell.length_c   1.000
_cell.angle_alpha   90.00
_cell.angle_beta   90.00
_cell.angle_gamma   90.00
#
_symmetry.space_group_name_H-M   'P 1'
#
loop_
_entity.id
_entity.type
_entity.pdbx_description
1 polymer ?
#
loop_
_entity_poly.entity_id
_entity_poly.type
_entity_poly.pdbx_seq_one_letter_code
_entity_poly.pdbx_strand_id
1 'polypeptide(L)'
;MDDNQAKGSPLTAQEVTREAIVRSAILSAEMAEEIGLGRDKIILSAKVSGVQDLIAVYTELATRSDHALHLGLTEAGMGTKGIVASSAAMG
;
A
#
# COMPACT_ATOMS: atom_id res chain seq x y z
N MET A 1 15.38 5.91 0.59
CA MET A 1 16.47 5.32 1.39
C MET A 1 17.43 6.40 1.82
N ASP A 2 17.91 7.23 0.89
CA ASP A 2 18.80 8.37 1.17
C ASP A 2 18.18 9.36 2.16
N ASP A 3 16.93 9.77 1.92
CA ASP A 3 16.16 10.64 2.84
C ASP A 3 15.99 10.05 4.25
N ASN A 4 15.97 8.72 4.37
CA ASN A 4 15.84 8.05 5.67
C ASN A 4 17.18 8.01 6.42
N GLN A 5 18.29 7.80 5.70
CA GLN A 5 19.63 7.84 6.28
C GLN A 5 20.02 9.23 6.77
N ALA A 6 19.52 10.29 6.13
CA ALA A 6 19.74 11.67 6.55
C ALA A 6 19.00 12.04 7.85
N LYS A 7 18.01 11.25 8.28
CA LYS A 7 17.23 11.50 9.50
C LYS A 7 17.92 10.90 10.72
N GLY A 8 17.94 11.64 11.83
CA GLY A 8 18.61 11.23 13.09
C GLY A 8 18.02 10.01 13.81
N SER A 9 16.91 9.47 13.30
CA SER A 9 16.27 8.23 13.77
C SER A 9 15.80 7.43 12.54
N PRO A 10 16.70 6.67 11.88
CA PRO A 10 16.38 6.02 10.62
C PRO A 10 15.34 4.93 10.84
N LEU A 11 14.30 4.95 10.01
CA LEU A 11 13.34 3.87 9.88
C LEU A 11 14.04 2.58 9.45
N THR A 12 13.45 1.45 9.79
CA THR A 12 13.83 0.13 9.27
C THR A 12 13.64 0.08 7.74
N ALA A 13 14.35 -0.84 7.07
CA ALA A 13 14.18 -1.02 5.62
C ALA A 13 12.72 -1.36 5.26
N GLN A 14 12.03 -2.17 6.08
CA GLN A 14 10.63 -2.53 5.89
C GLN A 14 9.72 -1.30 5.98
N GLU A 15 9.93 -0.42 6.96
CA GLU A 15 9.19 0.84 7.07
C GLU A 15 9.42 1.76 5.88
N VAL A 16 10.66 1.89 5.41
CA VAL A 16 10.97 2.69 4.21
C VAL A 16 10.28 2.12 2.98
N THR A 17 10.28 0.79 2.82
CA THR A 17 9.59 0.13 1.71
C THR A 17 8.08 0.36 1.76
N ARG A 18 7.45 0.27 2.94
CA ARG A 18 6.02 0.55 3.10
C ARG A 18 5.68 1.99 2.73
N GLU A 19 6.41 2.96 3.26
CA GLU A 19 6.23 4.38 2.92
C GLU A 19 6.38 4.61 1.41
N ALA A 20 7.40 4.01 0.79
CA ALA A 20 7.63 4.16 -0.64
C ALA A 20 6.45 3.62 -1.48
N ILE A 21 5.90 2.46 -1.10
CA ILE A 21 4.75 1.84 -1.76
C ILE A 21 3.50 2.74 -1.63
N VAL A 22 3.21 3.24 -0.42
CA VAL A 22 2.08 4.13 -0.16
C VAL A 22 2.20 5.42 -0.98
N ARG A 23 3.37 6.08 -0.92
CA ARG A 23 3.63 7.30 -1.71
C ARG A 23 3.50 7.06 -3.21
N SER A 24 4.03 5.95 -3.71
CA SER A 24 3.95 5.63 -5.13
C SER A 24 2.51 5.57 -5.62
N ALA A 25 1.59 4.97 -4.86
CA ALA A 25 0.19 4.88 -5.24
C ALA A 25 -0.50 6.27 -5.23
N ILE A 26 -0.26 7.07 -4.19
CA ILE A 26 -0.86 8.40 -4.05
C ILE A 26 -0.36 9.34 -5.15
N LEU A 27 0.96 9.43 -5.35
CA LEU A 27 1.56 10.28 -6.37
C LEU A 27 1.08 9.92 -7.78
N SER A 28 0.84 8.62 -8.03
CA SER A 28 0.31 8.15 -9.32
C SER A 28 -1.15 8.56 -9.53
N ALA A 29 -1.97 8.52 -8.48
CA ALA A 29 -3.34 9.04 -8.53
C ALA A 29 -3.37 10.54 -8.76
N GLU A 30 -2.57 11.31 -8.01
CA GLU A 30 -2.46 12.76 -8.16
C GLU A 30 -2.04 13.14 -9.59
N MET A 31 -1.04 12.45 -10.15
CA MET A 31 -0.62 12.66 -11.54
C MET A 31 -1.74 12.31 -12.54
N ALA A 32 -2.52 11.26 -12.28
CA ALA A 32 -3.67 10.92 -13.12
C ALA A 32 -4.77 11.99 -13.07
N GLU A 33 -5.04 12.56 -11.89
CA GLU A 33 -5.95 13.70 -11.72
C GLU A 33 -5.42 14.95 -12.47
N GLU A 34 -4.13 15.25 -12.38
CA GLU A 34 -3.48 16.39 -13.06
C GLU A 34 -3.62 16.34 -14.59
N ILE A 35 -3.59 15.14 -15.19
CA ILE A 35 -3.79 14.96 -16.63
C ILE A 35 -5.28 14.86 -17.04
N GLY A 36 -6.20 15.06 -16.10
CA GLY A 36 -7.63 15.21 -16.35
C GLY A 36 -8.48 13.95 -16.14
N LEU A 37 -7.93 12.88 -15.55
CA LEU A 37 -8.74 11.73 -15.15
C LEU A 37 -9.54 12.09 -13.89
N GLY A 38 -10.87 11.99 -13.97
CA GLY A 38 -11.73 12.23 -12.80
C GLY A 38 -11.40 11.27 -11.66
N ARG A 39 -11.37 11.77 -10.42
CA ARG A 39 -11.10 10.99 -9.20
C ARG A 39 -12.02 9.78 -9.05
N ASP A 40 -13.28 9.91 -9.45
CA ASP A 40 -14.28 8.85 -9.45
C ASP A 40 -13.97 7.70 -10.44
N LYS A 41 -12.95 7.85 -11.28
CA LYS A 41 -12.43 6.85 -12.21
C LYS A 41 -11.14 6.19 -11.73
N ILE A 42 -10.63 6.56 -10.56
CA ILE A 42 -9.35 6.07 -10.03
C ILE A 42 -9.60 5.13 -8.84
N ILE A 43 -9.01 3.94 -8.91
CA ILE A 43 -9.02 2.94 -7.83
C ILE A 43 -7.57 2.62 -7.50
N LEU A 44 -7.19 2.77 -6.23
CA LEU A 44 -5.84 2.50 -5.75
C LEU A 44 -5.69 1.08 -5.22
N SER A 45 -4.52 0.48 -5.48
CA SER A 45 -4.08 -0.75 -4.83
C SER A 45 -2.58 -0.71 -4.60
N ALA A 46 -2.13 -1.17 -3.45
CA ALA A 46 -0.73 -1.25 -3.10
C ALA A 46 -0.47 -2.57 -2.34
N LYS A 47 -0.39 -3.66 -3.10
CA LYS A 47 -0.43 -5.02 -2.55
C LYS A 47 0.96 -5.50 -2.14
N VAL A 48 1.02 -6.14 -0.99
CA VAL A 48 2.19 -6.86 -0.47
C VAL A 48 1.77 -8.26 -0.03
N SER A 49 2.74 -9.14 0.21
CA SER A 49 2.49 -10.55 0.55
C SER A 49 2.54 -10.85 2.06
N GLY A 50 3.04 -9.91 2.87
CA GLY A 50 2.99 -9.98 4.32
C GLY A 50 1.65 -9.48 4.86
N VAL A 51 0.98 -10.28 5.70
CA VAL A 51 -0.33 -9.95 6.30
C VAL A 51 -0.30 -8.61 7.05
N GLN A 52 0.64 -8.46 8.00
CA GLN A 52 0.75 -7.25 8.82
C GLN A 52 1.20 -6.03 8.01
N ASP A 53 2.03 -6.24 6.99
CA ASP A 53 2.44 -5.16 6.10
C ASP A 53 1.29 -4.69 5.22
N LEU A 54 0.41 -5.60 4.75
CA LEU A 54 -0.77 -5.22 3.98
C LEU A 54 -1.71 -4.35 4.84
N ILE A 55 -1.95 -4.76 6.08
CA ILE A 55 -2.76 -3.99 7.03
C ILE A 55 -2.16 -2.59 7.22
N ALA A 56 -0.85 -2.50 7.47
CA ALA A 56 -0.18 -1.21 7.65
C ALA A 56 -0.30 -0.32 6.40
N VAL A 57 0.01 -0.86 5.22
CA VAL A 57 -0.04 -0.12 3.94
C VAL A 57 -1.45 0.39 3.63
N TYR A 58 -2.48 -0.45 3.78
CA TYR A 58 -3.85 -0.02 3.46
C TYR A 58 -4.45 0.91 4.51
N THR A 59 -4.07 0.75 5.79
CA THR A 59 -4.46 1.71 6.84
C THR A 59 -3.88 3.09 6.54
N GLU A 60 -2.60 3.15 6.13
CA GLU A 60 -1.95 4.41 5.77
C GLU A 60 -2.54 5.02 4.49
N LEU A 61 -2.80 4.22 3.46
CA LEU A 61 -3.47 4.67 2.24
C LEU A 61 -4.85 5.27 2.55
N ALA A 62 -5.67 4.58 3.33
CA ALA A 62 -6.99 5.06 3.73
C ALA A 62 -6.93 6.34 4.57
N THR A 63 -5.85 6.53 5.33
CA THR A 63 -5.63 7.76 6.13
C THR A 63 -5.23 8.94 5.25
N ARG A 64 -4.52 8.69 4.14
CA ARG A 64 -3.91 9.73 3.29
C ARG A 64 -4.69 10.01 2.01
N SER A 65 -5.73 9.24 1.70
CA SER A 65 -6.45 9.30 0.42
C SER A 65 -7.87 8.76 0.55
N ASP A 66 -8.84 9.46 -0.05
CA ASP A 66 -10.25 9.00 -0.13
C ASP A 66 -10.58 8.30 -1.45
N HIS A 67 -9.58 7.93 -2.24
CA HIS A 67 -9.79 7.10 -3.42
C HIS A 67 -10.36 5.73 -3.05
N ALA A 68 -11.15 5.14 -3.94
CA ALA A 68 -11.59 3.76 -3.75
C ALA A 68 -10.37 2.82 -3.68
N LEU A 69 -10.39 1.88 -2.73
CA LEU A 69 -9.29 0.95 -2.49
C LEU A 69 -9.63 -0.46 -2.98
N HIS A 70 -8.81 -1.01 -3.88
CA HIS A 70 -8.86 -2.41 -4.27
C HIS A 70 -7.91 -3.21 -3.36
N LEU A 71 -8.46 -3.70 -2.25
CA LEU A 71 -7.74 -4.50 -1.25
C LEU A 71 -7.42 -5.92 -1.76
N GLY A 72 -6.24 -6.42 -1.41
CA GLY A 72 -5.92 -7.84 -1.58
C GLY A 72 -4.47 -8.18 -1.22
N LEU A 73 -4.26 -9.36 -0.63
CA LEU A 73 -2.94 -9.92 -0.38
C LEU A 73 -2.37 -10.47 -1.69
N THR A 74 -1.21 -9.99 -2.13
CA THR A 74 -0.54 -10.57 -3.32
C THR A 74 0.26 -11.80 -2.94
N GLU A 75 0.40 -12.77 -3.85
CA GLU A 75 1.27 -13.94 -3.66
C GLU A 75 1.00 -14.73 -2.35
N ALA A 76 -0.28 -14.83 -1.94
CA ALA A 76 -0.68 -15.45 -0.67
C ALA A 76 -0.25 -16.93 -0.51
N GLY A 77 0.09 -17.60 -1.61
CA GLY A 77 0.42 -19.02 -1.66
C GLY A 77 -0.78 -19.90 -2.00
N MET A 78 -0.56 -21.22 -1.99
CA MET A 78 -1.56 -22.22 -2.41
C MET A 78 -2.28 -22.86 -1.23
N GLY A 79 -3.45 -23.45 -1.50
CA GLY A 79 -4.22 -24.26 -0.56
C GLY A 79 -4.57 -23.52 0.73
N THR A 80 -4.60 -24.25 1.85
CA THR A 80 -5.00 -23.71 3.16
C THR A 80 -4.17 -22.52 3.59
N LYS A 81 -2.86 -22.48 3.27
CA LYS A 81 -1.99 -21.35 3.61
C LYS A 81 -2.49 -20.06 2.94
N GLY A 82 -2.75 -20.11 1.64
CA GLY A 82 -3.23 -18.95 0.88
C GLY A 82 -4.60 -18.47 1.35
N ILE A 83 -5.49 -19.42 1.64
CA ILE A 83 -6.83 -19.13 2.18
C ILE A 83 -6.71 -18.40 3.53
N VAL A 84 -5.99 -18.98 4.50
CA VAL A 84 -5.84 -18.41 5.84
C VAL A 84 -5.15 -17.05 5.81
N ALA A 85 -4.04 -16.91 5.05
CA ALA A 85 -3.32 -15.65 4.95
C ALA A 85 -4.19 -14.54 4.33
N SER A 86 -4.93 -14.84 3.27
CA SER A 86 -5.82 -13.88 2.62
C SER A 86 -6.97 -13.47 3.54
N SER A 87 -7.61 -14.44 4.20
CA SER A 87 -8.68 -14.17 5.16
C SER A 87 -8.19 -13.30 6.33
N ALA A 88 -7.03 -13.63 6.91
CA ALA A 88 -6.46 -12.87 8.03
C ALA A 88 -5.98 -11.46 7.64
N ALA A 89 -5.64 -11.23 6.38
CA ALA A 89 -5.21 -9.91 5.89
C ALA A 89 -6.38 -8.97 5.58
N MET A 90 -7.60 -9.50 5.39
CA MET A 90 -8.78 -8.72 4.99
C MET A 90 -9.89 -8.68 6.05
N GLY A 91 -9.93 -9.65 6.97
CA GLY A 91 -10.94 -9.73 8.04
C GLY A 91 -10.56 -8.92 9.26
#